data_AF-A0A1V5IUS4-F1
#
_entry.id   AF-A0A1V5IUS4-F1
#
_cell.length_a   1.000
_cell.length_b   1.000
_cell.length_c   1.000
_cell.angle_alpha   90.00
_cell.angle_beta   90.00
_cell.angle_gamma   90.00
#
_symmetry.space_group_name_H-M   'P 1'
#
loop_
_entity.id
_entity.type
_entity.pdbx_description
1 polymer ?
#
loop_
_entity_poly.entity_id
_entity_poly.type
_entity_poly.pdbx_seq_one_letter_code
_entity_poly.pdbx_strand_id
1 'polypeptide(L)'
;MGIVQGLSVLAFVTAVYIISLLVLDRGELEARSLTFTTLVLANIGLIMANRSWSSSLLAQLQRPNPAVRWVVGGSLAFLAAVLSIKALRGLFHLTVLHPVDIAICLIAGVLSVLWFELFKANKGMSHA
;
A
#
# COMPACT_ATOMS: atom_id res chain seq x y z
N MET A 1 9.75 -12.81 -9.81
CA MET A 1 8.62 -11.85 -9.77
C MET A 1 8.58 -11.06 -8.46
N GLY A 2 8.64 -11.70 -7.28
CA GLY A 2 8.58 -11.00 -5.99
C GLY A 2 9.57 -9.83 -5.84
N ILE A 3 10.83 -9.99 -6.29
CA ILE A 3 11.82 -8.91 -6.26
C ILE A 3 11.39 -7.70 -7.10
N VAL A 4 10.84 -7.94 -8.30
CA VAL A 4 10.38 -6.87 -9.20
C VAL A 4 9.16 -6.15 -8.63
N GLN A 5 8.24 -6.88 -7.99
CA GLN A 5 7.11 -6.27 -7.28
C GLN A 5 7.57 -5.44 -6.09
N GLY A 6 8.52 -5.95 -5.29
CA GLY A 6 9.12 -5.20 -4.18
C GLY A 6 9.84 -3.93 -4.65
N LEU A 7 10.62 -4.01 -5.73
CA LEU A 7 11.27 -2.85 -6.35
C LEU A 7 10.25 -1.85 -6.91
N SER A 8 9.14 -2.32 -7.47
CA SER A 8 8.07 -1.44 -7.93
C SER A 8 7.40 -0.70 -6.78
N VAL A 9 7.06 -1.39 -5.69
CA VAL A 9 6.54 -0.76 -4.47
C VAL A 9 7.53 0.27 -3.94
N LEU A 10 8.82 -0.09 -3.87
CA LEU A 10 9.88 0.83 -3.44
C LEU A 10 9.94 2.09 -4.32
N ALA A 11 9.88 1.93 -5.64
CA ALA A 11 9.90 3.05 -6.58
C ALA A 11 8.69 3.97 -6.40
N PHE A 12 7.47 3.41 -6.26
CA PHE A 12 6.26 4.19 -6.01
C PHE A 12 6.30 4.93 -4.67
N VAL A 13 6.71 4.26 -3.60
CA VAL A 13 6.80 4.85 -2.26
C VAL A 13 7.87 5.97 -2.24
N THR A 14 8.98 5.77 -2.93
CA THR A 14 10.03 6.79 -3.09
C THR A 14 9.52 7.97 -3.91
N ALA A 15 8.78 7.73 -5.00
CA ALA A 15 8.17 8.78 -5.79
C ALA A 15 7.17 9.60 -4.95
N VAL A 16 6.32 8.96 -4.15
CA VAL A 16 5.41 9.66 -3.23
C VAL A 16 6.19 10.53 -2.24
N TYR A 17 7.28 10.02 -1.67
CA TYR A 17 8.13 10.80 -0.76
C TYR A 17 8.71 12.05 -1.44
N ILE A 18 9.34 11.86 -2.60
CA ILE A 18 10.00 12.94 -3.35
C ILE A 18 8.96 13.98 -3.81
N ILE A 19 7.82 13.54 -4.36
CA ILE A 19 6.76 14.45 -4.82
C ILE A 19 6.16 15.23 -3.64
N SER A 20 5.95 14.57 -2.50
CA SER A 20 5.43 15.24 -1.30
C SER A 20 6.37 16.34 -0.81
N LEU A 21 7.68 16.05 -0.76
CA LEU A 21 8.68 17.01 -0.34
C LEU A 21 8.92 18.14 -1.34
N LEU A 22 9.12 17.80 -2.62
CA LEU A 22 9.62 18.74 -3.62
C LEU A 22 8.52 19.48 -4.38
N VAL A 23 7.35 18.88 -4.54
CA VAL A 23 6.27 19.43 -5.39
C VAL A 23 5.13 19.99 -4.54
N LEU A 24 4.75 19.29 -3.48
CA LEU A 24 3.67 19.75 -2.59
C LEU A 24 4.18 20.63 -1.44
N ASP A 25 5.50 20.85 -1.34
CA ASP A 25 6.17 21.60 -0.25
C ASP A 25 5.72 21.15 1.15
N ARG A 26 5.45 19.85 1.27
CA ARG A 26 5.00 19.25 2.53
C ARG A 26 6.23 19.12 3.43
N GLY A 27 6.09 19.51 4.70
CA GLY A 27 7.18 19.35 5.67
C GLY A 27 7.61 17.89 5.80
N GLU A 28 8.84 17.66 6.27
CA GLU A 28 9.45 16.32 6.38
C GLU A 28 8.57 15.29 7.09
N LEU A 29 7.91 15.71 8.18
CA LEU A 29 7.00 14.86 8.97
C LEU A 29 5.78 14.39 8.17
N GLU A 30 5.27 15.25 7.29
CA GLU A 30 4.08 14.97 6.49
C GLU A 30 4.41 14.05 5.31
N ALA A 31 5.51 14.33 4.61
CA ALA A 31 6.04 13.44 3.58
C ALA A 31 6.34 12.04 4.15
N ARG A 32 6.97 11.95 5.34
CA ARG A 32 7.21 10.68 6.02
C ARG A 32 5.92 9.93 6.35
N SER A 33 4.88 10.64 6.75
CA SER A 33 3.58 10.05 7.07
C SER A 33 2.84 9.53 5.84
N LEU A 34 2.89 10.27 4.74
CA LEU A 34 2.42 9.85 3.41
C LEU A 34 3.15 8.59 2.92
N THR A 35 4.47 8.58 3.04
CA THR A 35 5.32 7.46 2.61
C THR A 35 5.05 6.21 3.45
N PHE A 36 4.98 6.34 4.77
CA PHE A 36 4.66 5.22 5.67
C PHE A 36 3.27 4.62 5.36
N THR A 37 2.26 5.48 5.21
CA THR A 37 0.89 5.07 4.90
C THR A 37 0.83 4.34 3.56
N THR A 38 1.44 4.91 2.51
CA THR A 38 1.53 4.29 1.18
C THR A 38 2.24 2.94 1.25
N LEU A 39 3.35 2.84 2.00
CA LEU A 39 4.11 1.61 2.15
C LEU A 39 3.30 0.50 2.82
N VAL A 40 2.54 0.80 3.88
CA VAL A 40 1.66 -0.18 4.54
C VAL A 40 0.59 -0.68 3.57
N LEU A 41 -0.07 0.23 2.83
CA LEU A 41 -1.11 -0.13 1.86
C LEU A 41 -0.55 -0.93 0.68
N ALA A 42 0.61 -0.55 0.16
CA ALA A 42 1.29 -1.29 -0.90
C ALA A 42 1.72 -2.69 -0.45
N ASN A 43 2.20 -2.85 0.79
CA ASN A 43 2.52 -4.17 1.36
C ASN A 43 1.27 -5.05 1.49
N ILE A 44 0.13 -4.49 1.88
CA ILE A 44 -1.15 -5.23 1.88
C ILE A 44 -1.49 -5.70 0.46
N GLY A 45 -1.38 -4.82 -0.53
CA GLY A 45 -1.57 -5.17 -1.93
C GLY A 45 -0.62 -6.29 -2.38
N LEU A 46 0.65 -6.22 -1.97
CA LEU A 46 1.65 -7.23 -2.29
C LEU A 46 1.34 -8.58 -1.66
N ILE A 47 0.83 -8.63 -0.43
CA ILE A 47 0.36 -9.88 0.22
C ILE A 47 -0.77 -10.50 -0.60
N MET A 48 -1.72 -9.67 -1.08
CA MET A 48 -2.82 -10.14 -1.92
C MET A 48 -2.32 -10.65 -3.28
N ALA A 49 -1.39 -9.94 -3.92
CA ALA A 49 -0.83 -10.34 -5.21
C ALA A 49 0.05 -11.59 -5.11
N ASN A 50 0.78 -11.76 -4.01
CA ASN A 50 1.59 -12.96 -3.75
C ASN A 50 0.74 -14.18 -3.39
N ARG A 51 -0.50 -13.99 -2.92
CA ARG A 51 -1.34 -15.10 -2.46
C ARG A 51 -1.82 -16.04 -3.56
N SER A 52 -2.04 -15.57 -4.79
CA SER A 52 -2.30 -16.51 -5.89
C SER A 52 -1.79 -15.98 -7.23
N TRP A 53 -0.94 -16.81 -7.82
CA TRP A 53 -0.44 -16.67 -9.17
C TRP A 53 -1.49 -17.05 -10.24
N SER A 54 -2.55 -17.77 -9.86
CA SER A 54 -3.50 -18.41 -10.79
C SER A 54 -4.88 -17.74 -10.85
N SER A 55 -5.18 -16.79 -9.97
CA SER A 55 -6.51 -16.16 -9.89
C SER A 55 -6.37 -14.64 -9.76
N SER A 56 -7.31 -13.88 -10.35
CA SER A 56 -7.32 -12.41 -10.26
C SER A 56 -7.53 -11.93 -8.82
N LEU A 57 -6.97 -10.76 -8.46
CA LEU A 57 -7.15 -10.13 -7.14
C LEU A 57 -8.63 -10.08 -6.70
N LEU A 58 -9.55 -9.82 -7.65
CA LEU A 58 -10.98 -9.70 -7.37
C LEU A 58 -11.63 -11.06 -7.04
N ALA A 59 -11.26 -12.12 -7.75
CA ALA A 59 -11.72 -13.48 -7.46
C ALA A 59 -11.15 -14.01 -6.13
N GLN A 60 -9.95 -13.57 -5.75
CA GLN A 60 -9.35 -13.91 -4.46
C GLN A 60 -10.00 -13.19 -3.29
N LEU A 61 -10.45 -11.95 -3.49
CA LEU A 61 -11.20 -11.20 -2.48
C LEU A 61 -12.53 -11.90 -2.14
N GLN A 62 -13.13 -12.60 -3.12
CA GLN A 62 -14.31 -13.44 -2.93
C GLN A 62 -14.02 -14.78 -2.25
N ARG A 63 -12.75 -15.24 -2.16
CA ARG A 63 -12.38 -16.48 -1.44
C ARG A 63 -11.85 -16.16 -0.02
N PRO A 64 -12.68 -16.34 1.02
CA PRO A 64 -12.33 -15.93 2.37
C PRO A 64 -11.22 -16.81 2.96
N ASN A 65 -10.01 -16.27 3.12
CA ASN A 65 -8.98 -16.84 3.99
C ASN A 65 -8.93 -16.03 5.29
N PRO A 66 -9.17 -16.65 6.46
CA PRO A 66 -9.12 -15.96 7.74
C PRO A 66 -7.76 -15.30 8.00
N ALA A 67 -6.63 -15.90 7.60
CA ALA A 67 -5.31 -15.33 7.84
C ALA A 67 -5.12 -13.96 7.14
N VAL A 68 -5.52 -13.84 5.87
CA VAL A 68 -5.45 -12.56 5.15
C VAL A 68 -6.37 -11.53 5.77
N ARG A 69 -7.57 -11.92 6.21
CA ARG A 69 -8.49 -11.00 6.89
C ARG A 69 -7.88 -10.46 8.18
N TRP A 70 -7.22 -11.31 8.97
CA TRP A 70 -6.52 -10.89 10.18
C TRP A 70 -5.33 -9.98 9.91
N VAL A 71 -4.50 -10.29 8.90
CA VAL A 71 -3.35 -9.47 8.56
C VAL A 71 -3.79 -8.11 8.00
N VAL A 72 -4.72 -8.09 7.04
CA VAL A 72 -5.25 -6.84 6.47
C VAL A 72 -5.95 -6.00 7.55
N GLY A 73 -6.83 -6.61 8.33
CA GLY A 73 -7.54 -5.93 9.41
C GLY A 73 -6.60 -5.39 10.48
N GLY A 74 -5.63 -6.21 10.92
CA GLY A 74 -4.62 -5.81 11.90
C GLY A 74 -3.71 -4.69 11.39
N SER A 75 -3.25 -4.76 10.14
CA SER A 75 -2.44 -3.71 9.53
C SER A 75 -3.20 -2.40 9.38
N LEU A 76 -4.47 -2.42 8.95
CA LEU A 76 -5.30 -1.22 8.84
C LEU A 76 -5.63 -0.64 10.22
N ALA A 77 -5.95 -1.48 11.21
CA ALA A 77 -6.21 -1.05 12.58
C ALA A 77 -4.94 -0.42 13.20
N PHE A 78 -3.77 -1.03 12.98
CA PHE A 78 -2.50 -0.50 13.44
C PHE A 78 -2.16 0.84 12.77
N LEU A 79 -2.34 0.93 11.45
CA LEU A 79 -2.15 2.17 10.71
C LEU A 79 -3.06 3.29 11.24
N ALA A 80 -4.35 3.00 11.45
CA ALA A 80 -5.29 3.95 12.03
C ALA A 80 -4.90 4.37 13.46
N ALA A 81 -4.44 3.42 14.28
CA ALA A 81 -3.96 3.70 15.63
C ALA A 81 -2.71 4.58 15.62
N VAL A 82 -1.76 4.30 14.74
CA VAL A 82 -0.52 5.08 14.57
C VAL A 82 -0.82 6.51 14.12
N LEU A 83 -1.80 6.73 13.25
CA LEU A 83 -2.19 8.09 12.81
C LEU A 83 -3.05 8.84 13.83
N SER A 84 -3.85 8.13 14.63
CA SER A 84 -4.78 8.76 15.60
C SER A 84 -4.10 9.08 16.93
N ILE A 85 -3.30 8.15 17.47
CA ILE A 85 -2.74 8.24 18.82
C ILE A 85 -1.46 9.09 18.80
N LYS A 86 -1.46 10.20 19.54
CA LYS A 86 -0.31 11.13 19.62
C LYS A 86 1.00 10.45 20.07
N ALA A 87 0.92 9.51 21.02
CA ALA A 87 2.10 8.79 21.51
C ALA A 87 2.76 7.94 20.41
N LEU A 88 1.96 7.24 19.59
CA LEU A 88 2.47 6.45 18.47
C LEU A 88 3.01 7.37 17.37
N ARG A 89 2.30 8.46 17.06
CA ARG A 89 2.80 9.49 16.13
C ARG A 89 4.17 10.04 16.55
N GLY A 90 4.35 10.35 17.83
CA GLY A 90 5.63 10.81 18.36
C GLY A 90 6.73 9.78 18.19
N LEU A 91 6.45 8.50 18.45
CA LEU A 91 7.42 7.41 18.28
C LEU A 91 7.86 7.25 16.82
N PHE A 92 6.91 7.28 15.88
CA PHE A 92 7.18 7.11 14.46
C PHE A 92 7.53 8.43 13.72
N HIS A 93 7.54 9.56 14.44
CA HIS A 93 7.73 10.91 13.89
C HIS A 93 6.75 11.22 12.75
N LEU A 94 5.46 11.00 13.02
CA LEU A 94 4.37 11.17 12.07
C LEU A 94 3.47 12.34 12.48
N THR A 95 2.79 12.91 11.49
CA THR A 95 1.79 13.97 11.69
C THR A 95 0.39 13.51 11.28
N VAL A 96 -0.61 14.35 11.54
CA VAL A 96 -1.98 14.10 11.06
C VAL A 96 -1.99 14.24 9.55
N LEU A 97 -2.46 13.22 8.85
CA LEU A 97 -2.74 13.30 7.41
C LEU A 97 -4.15 13.80 7.18
N HIS A 98 -4.33 14.61 6.14
CA HIS A 98 -5.66 14.94 5.67
C HIS A 98 -6.32 13.70 5.04
N PRO A 99 -7.66 13.58 5.08
CA PRO A 99 -8.36 12.45 4.44
C PRO A 99 -8.07 12.32 2.93
N VAL A 100 -7.81 13.45 2.26
CA VAL A 100 -7.42 13.48 0.84
C VAL A 100 -6.07 12.79 0.63
N ASP A 101 -5.11 13.01 1.52
CA ASP A 101 -3.79 12.41 1.47
C ASP A 101 -3.86 10.88 1.67
N ILE A 102 -4.76 10.42 2.54
CA ILE A 102 -5.03 8.98 2.72
C ILE A 102 -5.57 8.37 1.42
N ALA A 103 -6.46 9.07 0.71
CA ALA A 103 -6.97 8.60 -0.59
C ALA A 103 -5.84 8.52 -1.64
N ILE A 104 -4.93 9.49 -1.67
CA ILE A 104 -3.75 9.46 -2.55
C ILE A 104 -2.84 8.27 -2.21
N CYS A 105 -2.56 8.04 -0.92
CA CYS A 105 -1.78 6.87 -0.47
C CYS A 105 -2.43 5.55 -0.91
N LEU A 106 -3.77 5.47 -0.82
CA LEU A 106 -4.51 4.28 -1.21
C LEU A 106 -4.43 4.04 -2.73
N ILE A 107 -4.63 5.09 -3.53
CA ILE A 107 -4.48 5.01 -4.99
C ILE A 107 -3.05 4.62 -5.36
N ALA A 108 -2.03 5.27 -4.79
CA ALA A 108 -0.63 4.97 -5.06
C ALA A 108 -0.25 3.53 -4.66
N GLY A 109 -0.68 3.08 -3.48
CA GLY A 109 -0.46 1.71 -3.01
C GLY A 109 -1.11 0.68 -3.92
N VAL A 110 -2.36 0.91 -4.34
CA VAL A 110 -3.10 0.03 -5.25
C VAL A 110 -2.46 0.00 -6.65
N LEU A 111 -2.11 1.16 -7.22
CA LEU A 111 -1.43 1.26 -8.52
C LEU A 111 -0.06 0.56 -8.53
N SER A 112 0.69 0.62 -7.43
CA SER A 112 2.00 -0.02 -7.31
C SER A 112 1.96 -1.54 -7.46
N VAL A 113 0.79 -2.16 -7.28
CA VAL A 113 0.59 -3.62 -7.39
C VAL A 113 -0.29 -3.99 -8.59
N LEU A 114 -1.25 -3.12 -8.97
CA LEU A 114 -2.18 -3.35 -10.07
C LEU A 114 -1.52 -3.63 -11.42
N TRP A 115 -0.40 -2.97 -11.72
CA TRP A 115 0.30 -3.15 -13.00
C TRP A 115 0.74 -4.62 -13.21
N PHE A 116 1.04 -5.35 -12.13
CA PHE A 116 1.41 -6.75 -12.18
C PHE A 116 0.22 -7.66 -12.52
N GLU A 117 -0.96 -7.34 -12.00
CA GLU A 117 -2.19 -8.07 -12.34
C GLU A 117 -2.60 -7.82 -13.80
N LEU A 118 -2.49 -6.58 -14.27
CA LEU A 118 -2.66 -6.24 -15.68
C LEU A 118 -1.69 -7.02 -16.57
N PHE A 119 -0.42 -7.12 -16.16
CA PHE A 119 0.58 -7.92 -16.87
C PHE A 119 0.23 -9.43 -16.91
N LYS A 120 -0.28 -9.98 -15.80
CA LYS A 120 -0.80 -11.37 -15.75
C LYS A 120 -1.98 -11.57 -16.70
N ALA A 121 -2.95 -10.64 -16.67
CA ALA A 121 -4.16 -10.70 -17.50
C ALA A 121 -3.82 -10.65 -19.00
N ASN A 122 -2.90 -9.76 -19.39
CA ASN A 122 -2.52 -9.58 -20.80
C ASN A 122 -1.69 -10.76 -21.35
N LYS A 123 -1.02 -11.56 -20.48
CA LYS A 123 -0.33 -12.79 -20.87
C LYS A 123 -1.23 -14.03 -20.92
N GLY A 124 -2.55 -13.90 -20.75
CA GLY A 124 -3.49 -15.02 -20.84
C GLY A 124 -3.35 -16.08 -19.73
N MET A 125 -2.57 -15.82 -18.69
CA MET A 125 -2.39 -16.72 -17.54
C MET A 125 -3.58 -16.68 -16.56
N SER A 126 -4.63 -15.94 -16.90
CA SER A 126 -5.88 -15.80 -16.14
C SER A 126 -6.99 -16.65 -16.75
N HIS A 127 -6.72 -17.92 -17.02
CA HIS A 127 -7.74 -18.92 -17.30
C HIS A 127 -7.57 -20.08 -16.31
N ALA A 128 -8.31 -19.99 -15.19
CA ALA A 128 -8.89 -21.10 -14.43
C ALA A 128 -9.75 -20.55 -13.28
#